data_AF-A0A7W1ZAI5-F1
#
_entry.id   AF-A0A7W1ZAI5-F1
#
_cell.length_a   1.000
_cell.length_b   1.000
_cell.length_c   1.000
_cell.angle_alpha   90.00
_cell.angle_beta   90.00
_cell.angle_gamma   90.00
#
_symmetry.space_group_name_H-M   'P 1'
#
loop_
_entity.id
_entity.type
_entity.pdbx_description
1 polymer ?
#
loop_
_entity_poly.entity_id
_entity_poly.type
_entity_poly.pdbx_seq_one_letter_code
_entity_poly.pdbx_strand_id
1 'polypeptide(L)' 'MSFERPAPDLAKLIAAWEAFEAGEEAPGKVLANLKTAGLAEVLGQLAESGWTPSS' A
#
# COMPACT_ATOMS: atom_id res chain seq x y z
N MET A 1 20.60 0.48 17.52
CA MET A 1 19.13 0.43 17.45
C MET A 1 18.74 0.06 16.04
N SER A 2 18.33 -1.18 15.79
CA SER A 2 17.73 -1.56 14.52
C SER A 2 16.36 -0.91 14.44
N PHE A 3 16.17 0.03 13.52
CA PHE A 3 14.85 0.56 13.20
C PHE A 3 14.08 -0.56 12.52
N GLU A 4 13.19 -1.21 13.26
CA GLU A 4 12.28 -2.19 12.69
C GLU A 4 11.18 -1.42 11.94
N ARG A 5 11.09 -1.66 10.64
CA ARG A 5 10.07 -1.02 9.82
C ARG A 5 8.71 -1.62 10.23
N PRO A 6 7.69 -0.80 10.52
CA PRO A 6 6.37 -1.33 10.88
C PRO A 6 5.83 -2.19 9.73
N ALA A 7 5.11 -3.25 10.10
CA ALA A 7 4.47 -4.13 9.14
C ALA A 7 3.50 -3.35 8.22
N PRO A 8 3.31 -3.78 6.97
CA PRO A 8 2.34 -3.18 6.07
C PRO A 8 0.91 -3.22 6.62
N ASP A 9 0.12 -2.21 6.28
CA ASP A 9 -1.26 -2.07 6.72
C ASP A 9 -2.19 -2.04 5.50
N LEU A 10 -2.79 -3.20 5.20
CA LEU A 10 -3.66 -3.37 4.03
C LEU A 10 -4.90 -2.46 4.08
N ALA A 11 -5.46 -2.21 5.27
CA ALA A 11 -6.62 -1.35 5.42
C ALA A 11 -6.28 0.11 5.06
N LYS A 12 -5.09 0.59 5.47
CA LYS A 12 -4.60 1.91 5.06
C LYS A 12 -4.30 2.01 3.58
N LEU A 13 -3.82 0.93 2.95
CA LEU A 13 -3.60 0.90 1.50
C LEU A 13 -4.92 1.04 0.73
N ILE A 14 -5.93 0.28 1.13
CA ILE A 14 -7.27 0.31 0.52
C ILE A 14 -7.88 1.70 0.71
N ALA A 15 -7.91 2.23 1.94
CA ALA A 15 -8.48 3.55 2.20
C ALA A 15 -7.78 4.68 1.43
N ALA A 16 -6.45 4.61 1.28
CA ALA A 16 -5.71 5.60 0.49
C ALA A 16 -6.04 5.51 -1.01
N TRP A 17 -6.29 4.31 -1.53
CA TRP A 17 -6.71 4.11 -2.92
C TRP A 17 -8.16 4.57 -3.15
N GLU A 18 -9.08 4.24 -2.25
CA GLU A 18 -10.49 4.66 -2.34
C GLU A 18 -10.61 6.19 -2.33
N ALA A 19 -9.83 6.89 -1.49
CA ALA A 19 -9.80 8.36 -1.47
C ALA A 19 -9.28 8.97 -2.79
N PHE A 20 -8.38 8.27 -3.49
CA PHE A 20 -7.92 8.68 -4.82
C PHE A 20 -9.02 8.52 -5.86
N GLU A 21 -9.70 7.37 -5.87
CA GLU A 21 -10.79 7.08 -6.81
C GLU A 21 -11.98 8.01 -6.61
N ALA A 22 -12.27 8.39 -5.36
CA ALA A 22 -13.31 9.37 -5.02
C ALA A 22 -12.92 10.83 -5.36
N GLY A 23 -11.66 11.10 -5.69
CA GLY A 23 -11.16 12.46 -5.94
C GLY A 23 -11.05 13.31 -4.68
N GLU A 24 -11.06 12.69 -3.50
CA GLU A 24 -11.02 13.36 -2.20
C GLU A 24 -9.60 13.79 -1.80
N GLU A 25 -8.57 13.11 -2.34
CA GLU A 25 -7.17 13.33 -1.99
C GLU A 25 -6.29 13.55 -3.23
N ALA A 26 -5.31 14.44 -3.10
CA ALA A 26 -4.40 14.75 -4.20
C ALA A 26 -3.48 13.55 -4.53
N PRO A 27 -3.13 13.32 -5.81
CA PRO A 27 -2.31 12.18 -6.22
C PRO A 27 -0.98 12.04 -5.43
N GLY A 28 -0.31 13.17 -5.17
CA GLY A 28 0.95 13.17 -4.40
C GLY A 28 0.78 12.71 -2.95
N LYS A 29 -0.36 13.04 -2.32
CA LYS A 29 -0.66 12.65 -0.94
C LYS A 29 -1.11 11.19 -0.86
N VAL A 30 -1.87 10.70 -1.83
CA VAL A 30 -2.19 9.27 -2.01
C VAL A 30 -0.91 8.45 -2.10
N LEU A 31 0.03 8.81 -2.98
CA LEU A 31 1.31 8.11 -3.13
C LEU A 31 2.12 8.07 -1.82
N ALA A 32 2.12 9.17 -1.06
CA ALA A 32 2.77 9.23 0.24
C ALA A 32 2.11 8.29 1.26
N ASN A 33 0.78 8.25 1.29
CA ASN A 33 0.02 7.36 2.18
C ASN A 33 0.25 5.89 1.82
N LEU A 34 0.19 5.53 0.54
CA LEU A 34 0.48 4.17 0.04
C LEU A 34 1.91 3.72 0.39
N LYS A 35 2.90 4.60 0.21
CA LYS A 35 4.29 4.32 0.60
C LYS A 35 4.41 4.08 2.11
N THR A 36 3.75 4.92 2.91
CA THR A 36 3.80 4.85 4.38
C THR A 36 3.12 3.59 4.91
N ALA A 37 2.03 3.16 4.26
CA ALA A 37 1.30 1.94 4.60
C ALA A 37 1.95 0.65 4.07
N GLY A 38 3.09 0.73 3.38
CA GLY A 38 3.90 -0.43 3.03
C GLY A 38 3.57 -1.08 1.68
N LEU A 39 3.01 -0.34 0.70
CA LEU A 39 2.61 -0.91 -0.60
C LEU A 39 3.73 -1.71 -1.28
N ALA A 40 4.96 -1.20 -1.26
CA ALA A 40 6.10 -1.87 -1.91
C ALA A 40 6.39 -3.26 -1.31
N GLU A 41 6.21 -3.42 0.00
CA GLU A 41 6.45 -4.68 0.69
C GLU A 41 5.33 -5.69 0.38
N VAL A 42 4.07 -5.24 0.38
CA VAL A 42 2.94 -6.09 -0.01
C VAL A 42 3.10 -6.62 -1.43
N LEU A 43 3.46 -5.75 -2.39
CA LEU A 43 3.70 -6.17 -3.77
C LEU A 43 4.87 -7.16 -3.88
N GLY A 44 5.93 -6.96 -3.10
CA GLY A 44 7.05 -7.90 -3.00
C GLY A 44 6.61 -9.26 -2.49
N GLN A 45 5.89 -9.30 -1.36
CA GLN A 45 5.37 -10.54 -0.78
C GLN A 45 4.42 -11.29 -1.73
N LEU A 46 3.54 -10.57 -2.43
CA LEU A 46 2.65 -11.18 -3.44
C LEU A 46 3.45 -11.81 -4.58
N ALA A 47 4.45 -11.10 -5.11
CA ALA A 47 5.32 -11.62 -6.15
C ALA A 47 6.11 -12.86 -5.68
N GLU A 48 6.67 -12.82 -4.47
CA GLU A 48 7.41 -13.94 -3.86
C GLU A 48 6.53 -15.16 -3.59
N SER A 49 5.27 -14.94 -3.20
CA SER A 49 4.29 -16.01 -2.97
C SER A 49 3.78 -16.69 -4.25
N GLY A 50 4.15 -16.16 -5.43
CA GLY A 50 3.61 -16.63 -6.71
C GLY A 50 2.14 -16.30 -6.91
N TRP A 51 1.61 -15.32 -6.16
CA TRP A 51 0.22 -14.91 -6.28
C TRP A 51 -0.05 -14.39 -7.69
N THR A 52 -1.18 -14.80 -8.24
CA THR A 52 -1.72 -14.30 -9.51
C THR A 52 -3.13 -13.77 -9.27
N PRO A 53 -3.51 -12.64 -9.88
CA PRO A 53 -4.87 -12.14 -9.78
C PRO A 53 -5.87 -13.21 -10.23
N SER A 54 -6.81 -13.55 -9.35
CA SER A 54 -7.97 -14.33 -9.75
C SER A 54 -8.94 -13.37 -10.42
N SER A 55 -9.14 -13.55 -11.73
CA SER A 55 -10.09 -12.81 -12.57
C SER A 55 -11.52 -12.92 -12.08
#